data_AF-A0A954KGN7-F1
#
_entry.id   AF-A0A954KGN7-F1
#
_cell.length_a   1.000
_cell.length_b   1.000
_cell.length_c   1.000
_cell.angle_alpha   90.00
_cell.angle_beta   90.00
_cell.angle_gamma   90.00
#
_symmetry.space_group_name_H-M   'P 1'
#
loop_
_entity.id
_entity.type
_entity.pdbx_description
1 polymer ?
#
loop_
_entity_poly.entity_id
_entity_poly.type
_entity_poly.pdbx_seq_one_letter_code
_entity_poly.pdbx_strand_id
1 'polypeptide(L)'
;MRFVICFAEEDSVDCVASLFLLQHYVMMRSMHFCVTQHCGFRRFAYVLALGTLLGMFVCCRVNADDAAPAVGEVIPSPNAFGLSDVKDNSRLGPEDNEPYFSLLNLAREAKPEALRQAGKKFVSERFEKSHVPLFKDMLDNPGAFRGKPVFLRGHTLQVIEYEPLKNDFGIDKVYEASFFEEDAQGNLATIVFLEKPENLELGTQTVDGVSVSGYFLKMYHYDAEDAHTHKAPYILARTLHIATPTKPDAGGFNVLGGIVFGIVALILLAVVYVQWREQQQRREQQKANAPRKVDGIEVSDPFHSGPGGTA
;
A
#
# COMPACT_ATOMS: atom_id res chain seq x y z
N MET A 1 18.03 -18.95 14.51
CA MET A 1 16.94 -18.68 13.55
C MET A 1 16.88 -17.17 13.34
N ARG A 2 17.25 -16.69 12.16
CA ARG A 2 17.10 -15.28 11.76
C ARG A 2 15.71 -15.11 11.16
N PHE A 3 14.88 -14.26 11.76
CA PHE A 3 13.62 -13.83 11.16
C PHE A 3 13.89 -12.60 10.30
N VAL A 4 13.63 -12.73 9.00
CA VAL A 4 13.59 -11.63 8.05
C VAL A 4 12.17 -11.08 8.09
N ILE A 5 12.03 -9.78 8.40
CA ILE A 5 10.75 -9.07 8.34
C ILE A 5 10.69 -8.40 6.96
N CYS A 6 9.81 -8.90 6.09
CA CYS A 6 9.46 -8.23 4.84
C CYS A 6 8.43 -7.13 5.14
N PHE A 7 8.76 -5.90 4.80
CA PHE A 7 7.77 -4.83 4.63
C PHE A 7 7.05 -5.10 3.31
N ALA A 8 5.73 -5.32 3.38
CA ALA A 8 4.87 -5.49 2.22
C ALA A 8 3.75 -4.46 2.25
N GLU A 9 3.41 -4.02 1.05
CA GLU A 9 2.57 -2.90 0.65
C GLU A 9 1.09 -3.07 1.04
N GLU A 10 0.41 -1.94 1.22
CA GLU A 10 -0.69 -1.68 2.17
C GLU A 10 -2.09 -2.22 1.78
N ASP A 11 -2.18 -3.21 0.87
CA ASP A 11 -3.48 -3.65 0.32
C ASP A 11 -3.78 -5.16 0.46
N SER A 12 -3.02 -5.92 1.25
CA SER A 12 -3.29 -7.36 1.45
C SER A 12 -4.08 -7.64 2.74
N VAL A 13 -5.34 -8.03 2.57
CA VAL A 13 -6.27 -8.51 3.62
C VAL A 13 -5.72 -9.76 4.35
N ASP A 14 -4.77 -10.48 3.74
CA ASP A 14 -4.16 -11.69 4.29
C ASP A 14 -3.10 -11.41 5.37
N CYS A 15 -2.54 -10.19 5.39
CA CYS A 15 -1.53 -9.80 6.38
C CYS A 15 -2.16 -9.61 7.78
N VAL A 16 -3.41 -9.17 7.80
CA VAL A 16 -4.18 -8.98 9.03
C VAL A 16 -4.44 -10.32 9.73
N ALA A 17 -4.80 -11.37 8.97
CA ALA A 17 -5.05 -12.70 9.50
C ALA A 17 -3.82 -13.34 10.17
N SER A 18 -2.62 -13.08 9.64
CA SER A 18 -1.37 -13.65 10.15
C SER A 18 -0.89 -13.00 11.45
N LEU A 19 -1.10 -11.68 11.62
CA LEU A 19 -0.85 -11.00 12.90
C LEU A 19 -1.82 -11.49 13.99
N PHE A 20 -3.06 -11.80 13.62
CA PHE A 20 -4.09 -12.28 14.56
C PHE A 20 -3.79 -13.67 15.15
N LEU A 21 -3.26 -14.60 14.36
CA LEU A 21 -2.87 -15.92 14.87
C LEU A 21 -1.70 -15.83 15.86
N LEU A 22 -0.75 -14.92 15.64
CA LEU A 22 0.37 -14.70 16.55
C LEU A 22 -0.10 -14.09 17.88
N GLN A 23 -1.04 -13.14 17.82
CA GLN A 23 -1.58 -12.46 19.00
C GLN A 23 -2.47 -13.39 19.84
N HIS A 24 -3.25 -14.26 19.21
CA HIS A 24 -4.00 -15.32 19.91
C HIS A 24 -3.09 -16.38 20.54
N TYR A 25 -1.99 -16.75 19.88
CA TYR A 25 -1.03 -17.71 20.42
C TYR A 25 -0.31 -17.17 21.67
N VAL A 26 0.08 -15.89 21.67
CA VAL A 26 0.70 -15.24 22.85
C VAL A 26 -0.31 -15.11 24.00
N MET A 27 -1.57 -14.74 23.72
CA MET A 27 -2.60 -14.66 24.76
C MET A 27 -2.90 -16.01 25.42
N MET A 28 -2.98 -17.09 24.64
CA MET A 28 -3.24 -18.43 25.20
C MET A 28 -2.08 -18.92 26.07
N ARG A 29 -0.83 -18.57 25.75
CA ARG A 29 0.33 -18.96 26.57
C ARG A 29 0.41 -18.18 27.89
N SER A 30 0.01 -16.90 27.92
CA SER A 30 -0.04 -16.11 29.16
C SER A 30 -1.18 -16.52 30.10
N MET A 31 -2.30 -17.04 29.58
CA MET A 31 -3.39 -17.53 30.44
C MET A 31 -3.04 -18.80 31.21
N HIS A 32 -2.14 -19.65 30.70
CA HIS A 32 -1.74 -20.87 31.40
C HIS A 32 -0.80 -20.61 32.59
N PHE A 33 -0.15 -19.45 32.68
CA PHE A 33 0.84 -19.16 33.73
C PHE A 33 0.28 -18.40 34.95
N CYS A 34 -1.00 -18.00 34.93
CA CYS A 34 -1.58 -17.10 35.94
C CYS A 34 -2.85 -17.64 36.60
N VAL A 35 -2.95 -18.96 36.79
CA VAL A 35 -4.14 -19.61 37.41
C VAL A 35 -3.92 -20.02 38.87
N THR A 36 -2.71 -19.92 39.42
CA THR A 36 -2.42 -20.50 40.75
C THR A 36 -2.32 -19.53 41.93
N GLN A 37 -2.42 -18.20 41.78
CA GLN A 37 -2.42 -17.32 42.95
C GLN A 37 -3.14 -15.99 42.72
N HIS A 38 -4.07 -15.66 43.64
CA HIS A 38 -4.91 -14.46 43.78
C HIS A 38 -6.31 -14.45 43.13
N CYS A 39 -7.32 -14.68 43.98
CA CYS A 39 -8.77 -14.57 43.73
C CYS A 39 -9.30 -13.17 43.32
N GLY A 40 -8.45 -12.15 43.14
CA GLY A 40 -8.89 -10.79 42.80
C GLY A 40 -8.95 -10.47 41.29
N PHE A 41 -8.28 -11.26 40.44
CA PHE A 41 -7.95 -10.82 39.07
C PHE A 41 -8.95 -11.27 37.98
N ARG A 42 -9.91 -12.16 38.32
CA ARG A 42 -10.84 -12.76 37.34
C ARG A 42 -11.82 -11.78 36.70
N ARG A 43 -12.10 -10.62 37.31
CA ARG A 43 -13.06 -9.64 36.76
C ARG A 43 -12.44 -8.71 35.70
N PHE A 44 -11.11 -8.56 35.68
CA PHE A 44 -10.42 -7.68 34.73
C PHE A 44 -10.23 -8.31 33.34
N ALA A 45 -10.02 -9.63 33.28
CA ALA A 45 -9.79 -10.33 32.02
C ALA A 45 -11.02 -10.34 31.07
N TYR A 46 -12.24 -10.34 31.63
CA TYR A 46 -13.46 -10.38 30.83
C TYR A 46 -13.80 -9.05 30.13
N VAL A 47 -13.45 -7.91 30.73
CA VAL A 47 -13.74 -6.58 30.15
C VAL A 47 -12.80 -6.29 28.97
N LEU A 48 -11.55 -6.75 29.04
CA LEU A 48 -10.57 -6.61 27.95
C LEU A 48 -10.89 -7.50 26.74
N ALA A 49 -11.42 -8.71 26.96
CA ALA A 49 -11.77 -9.64 25.90
C ALA A 49 -13.05 -9.26 25.14
N LEU A 50 -14.00 -8.56 25.78
CA LEU A 50 -15.24 -8.12 25.12
C LEU A 50 -15.02 -6.87 24.25
N GLY A 51 -14.10 -5.98 24.64
CA GLY A 51 -13.79 -4.76 23.89
C GLY A 51 -13.11 -5.02 22.54
N THR A 52 -12.34 -6.10 22.40
CA THR A 52 -11.68 -6.46 21.14
C THR A 52 -12.62 -7.06 20.10
N LEU A 53 -13.70 -7.72 20.52
CA LEU A 53 -14.66 -8.35 19.60
C LEU A 53 -15.62 -7.34 18.93
N LEU A 54 -15.97 -6.23 19.60
CA LEU A 54 -16.89 -5.24 19.02
C LEU A 54 -16.21 -4.31 17.98
N GLY A 55 -14.89 -4.09 18.09
CA GLY A 55 -14.15 -3.27 17.12
C GLY A 55 -13.99 -3.93 15.74
N MET A 56 -14.16 -5.26 15.66
CA MET A 56 -13.96 -6.04 14.43
C MET A 56 -15.10 -5.89 13.40
N PHE A 57 -16.30 -5.53 13.84
CA PHE A 57 -17.49 -5.54 12.96
C PHE A 57 -17.72 -4.24 12.18
N VAL A 58 -17.01 -3.15 12.50
CA VAL A 58 -17.30 -1.81 11.94
C VAL A 58 -16.47 -1.47 10.68
N CYS A 59 -15.39 -2.21 10.36
CA CYS A 59 -14.51 -1.85 9.23
C CYS A 59 -14.83 -2.50 7.88
N CYS A 60 -15.67 -3.55 7.81
CA CYS A 60 -15.94 -4.23 6.53
C CYS A 60 -17.26 -3.79 5.91
N ARG A 61 -17.36 -2.53 5.50
CA ARG A 61 -18.34 -2.10 4.48
C ARG A 61 -17.59 -1.85 3.17
N VAL A 62 -17.20 -2.93 2.51
CA VAL A 62 -16.77 -2.87 1.11
C VAL A 62 -18.05 -2.76 0.27
N ASN A 63 -18.26 -1.60 -0.35
CA ASN A 63 -19.38 -1.37 -1.26
C ASN A 63 -19.25 -2.34 -2.45
N ALA A 64 -20.24 -3.21 -2.62
CA ALA A 64 -20.28 -4.24 -3.65
C ALA A 64 -20.87 -3.74 -4.98
N ASP A 65 -20.94 -2.42 -5.20
CA ASP A 65 -21.65 -1.82 -6.33
C ASP A 65 -20.78 -1.61 -7.59
N ASP A 66 -19.50 -1.98 -7.58
CA ASP A 66 -18.62 -1.88 -8.77
C ASP A 66 -18.55 -3.20 -9.56
N ALA A 67 -19.71 -3.79 -9.89
CA ALA A 67 -19.76 -4.86 -10.88
C ALA A 67 -19.41 -4.28 -12.26
N ALA A 68 -18.11 -4.29 -12.57
CA ALA A 68 -17.55 -3.77 -13.81
C ALA A 68 -18.30 -4.37 -15.02
N PRO A 69 -18.71 -3.54 -15.99
CA PRO A 69 -19.38 -4.03 -17.18
C PRO A 69 -18.50 -5.07 -17.89
N ALA A 70 -19.11 -6.10 -18.50
CA ALA A 70 -18.42 -7.06 -19.35
C ALA A 70 -17.75 -6.29 -20.50
N VAL A 71 -16.47 -5.97 -20.31
CA VAL A 71 -15.65 -5.20 -21.24
C VAL A 71 -15.47 -6.04 -22.50
N GLY A 72 -16.12 -5.62 -23.58
CA GLY A 72 -15.86 -6.12 -24.92
C GLY A 72 -14.36 -6.12 -25.20
N GLU A 73 -13.88 -7.16 -25.85
CA GLU A 73 -12.46 -7.51 -26.02
C GLU A 73 -11.61 -6.32 -26.51
N VAL A 74 -10.89 -5.65 -25.60
CA VAL A 74 -9.96 -4.52 -25.89
C VAL A 74 -8.58 -5.02 -26.35
N ILE A 75 -8.44 -6.35 -26.51
CA ILE A 75 -7.17 -6.97 -26.87
C ILE A 75 -7.18 -7.24 -28.37
N PRO A 76 -6.31 -6.58 -29.15
CA PRO A 76 -6.20 -6.92 -30.55
C PRO A 76 -5.59 -8.29 -30.73
N SER A 77 -6.06 -9.02 -31.74
CA SER A 77 -5.38 -10.24 -32.19
C SER A 77 -3.94 -9.86 -32.62
N PRO A 78 -2.90 -10.60 -32.19
CA PRO A 78 -1.50 -10.28 -32.51
C PRO A 78 -1.20 -10.13 -34.01
N ASN A 79 -1.98 -10.78 -34.87
CA ASN A 79 -1.80 -10.74 -36.32
C ASN A 79 -2.54 -9.59 -37.00
N ALA A 80 -3.34 -8.80 -36.27
CA ALA A 80 -4.28 -7.86 -36.88
C ALA A 80 -3.64 -6.58 -37.45
N PHE A 81 -2.35 -6.29 -37.17
CA PHE A 81 -1.75 -4.97 -37.47
C PHE A 81 -0.28 -5.02 -37.93
N GLY A 82 0.20 -6.12 -38.50
CA GLY A 82 1.61 -6.22 -38.91
C GLY A 82 2.62 -6.21 -37.74
N LEU A 83 2.17 -6.51 -36.51
CA LEU A 83 3.03 -6.54 -35.32
C LEU A 83 4.16 -7.59 -35.39
N SER A 84 4.07 -8.56 -36.30
CA SER A 84 5.13 -9.53 -36.57
C SER A 84 6.39 -8.90 -37.14
N ASP A 85 6.24 -7.78 -37.84
CA ASP A 85 7.32 -7.14 -38.59
C ASP A 85 8.09 -6.11 -37.74
N VAL A 86 7.51 -5.76 -36.59
CA VAL A 86 8.09 -4.84 -35.60
C VAL A 86 9.32 -5.46 -34.94
N LYS A 87 10.48 -4.81 -35.12
CA LYS A 87 11.76 -5.23 -34.53
C LYS A 87 12.07 -4.46 -33.26
N ASP A 88 12.22 -5.15 -32.12
CA ASP A 88 12.71 -4.50 -30.90
C ASP A 88 14.16 -4.01 -31.04
N ASN A 89 14.57 -3.10 -30.15
CA ASN A 89 15.93 -2.55 -30.08
C ASN A 89 16.38 -1.92 -31.41
N SER A 90 15.45 -1.23 -32.06
CA SER A 90 15.70 -0.50 -33.30
C SER A 90 15.04 0.87 -33.24
N ARG A 91 15.50 1.79 -34.10
CA ARG A 91 14.83 3.08 -34.30
C ARG A 91 13.45 2.85 -34.95
N LEU A 92 12.58 3.85 -34.89
CA LEU A 92 11.35 3.82 -35.68
C LEU A 92 11.70 3.88 -37.16
N GLY A 93 11.28 2.86 -37.90
CA GLY A 93 11.46 2.73 -39.34
C GLY A 93 10.13 2.73 -40.09
N PRO A 94 10.15 2.81 -41.43
CA PRO A 94 8.94 2.73 -42.24
C PRO A 94 8.11 1.46 -42.00
N GLU A 95 8.74 0.36 -41.63
CA GLU A 95 8.08 -0.90 -41.27
C GLU A 95 7.22 -0.80 -40.00
N ASP A 96 7.49 0.17 -39.12
CA ASP A 96 6.72 0.37 -37.90
C ASP A 96 5.45 1.22 -38.13
N ASN A 97 5.29 1.86 -39.30
CA ASN A 97 4.21 2.83 -39.54
C ASN A 97 2.82 2.21 -39.42
N GLU A 98 2.57 1.08 -40.10
CA GLU A 98 1.27 0.40 -40.05
C GLU A 98 0.89 -0.04 -38.63
N PRO A 99 1.75 -0.78 -37.87
CA PRO A 99 1.44 -1.14 -36.48
C PRO A 99 1.34 0.08 -35.57
N TYR A 100 2.17 1.11 -35.77
CA TYR A 100 2.13 2.36 -34.99
C TYR A 100 0.76 3.04 -35.12
N PHE A 101 0.31 3.32 -36.34
CA PHE A 101 -0.95 4.04 -36.53
C PHE A 101 -2.17 3.17 -36.21
N SER A 102 -2.09 1.85 -36.45
CA SER A 102 -3.17 0.92 -36.10
C SER A 102 -3.37 0.84 -34.58
N LEU A 103 -2.29 0.77 -33.80
CA LEU A 103 -2.38 0.77 -32.33
C LEU A 103 -2.84 2.12 -31.77
N LEU A 104 -2.42 3.24 -32.35
CA LEU A 104 -2.96 4.56 -31.98
C LEU A 104 -4.46 4.65 -32.29
N ASN A 105 -4.90 4.18 -33.46
CA ASN A 105 -6.33 4.13 -33.79
C ASN A 105 -7.10 3.24 -32.82
N LEU A 106 -6.54 2.08 -32.45
CA LEU A 106 -7.15 1.21 -31.46
C LEU A 106 -7.26 1.89 -30.09
N ALA A 107 -6.22 2.62 -29.66
CA ALA A 107 -6.27 3.41 -28.44
C ALA A 107 -7.35 4.50 -28.50
N ARG A 108 -7.50 5.17 -29.66
CA ARG A 108 -8.54 6.17 -29.93
C ARG A 108 -9.95 5.62 -29.76
N GLU A 109 -10.20 4.43 -30.31
CA GLU A 109 -11.51 3.77 -30.32
C GLU A 109 -11.87 3.11 -28.98
N ALA A 110 -10.86 2.69 -28.20
CA ALA A 110 -11.07 2.04 -26.92
C ALA A 110 -11.71 3.00 -25.89
N LYS A 111 -12.61 2.46 -25.06
CA LYS A 111 -13.13 3.17 -23.88
C LYS A 111 -11.98 3.36 -22.86
N PRO A 112 -11.69 4.58 -22.38
CA PRO A 112 -10.54 4.82 -21.50
C PRO A 112 -10.49 3.91 -20.26
N GLU A 113 -11.63 3.72 -19.60
CA GLU A 113 -11.74 2.91 -18.38
C GLU A 113 -11.48 1.43 -18.66
N ALA A 114 -11.97 0.95 -19.81
CA ALA A 114 -11.77 -0.43 -20.25
C ALA A 114 -10.31 -0.71 -20.58
N LEU A 115 -9.65 0.21 -21.31
CA LEU A 115 -8.22 0.11 -21.62
C LEU A 115 -7.38 0.14 -20.34
N ARG A 116 -7.73 1.01 -19.39
CA ARG A 116 -7.06 1.09 -18.07
C ARG A 116 -7.20 -0.20 -17.28
N GLN A 117 -8.41 -0.76 -17.19
CA GLN A 117 -8.65 -2.04 -16.51
C GLN A 117 -7.88 -3.19 -17.17
N ALA A 118 -7.91 -3.25 -18.51
CA ALA A 118 -7.18 -4.26 -19.27
C ALA A 118 -5.66 -4.16 -19.05
N GLY A 119 -5.10 -2.94 -19.07
CA GLY A 119 -3.69 -2.69 -18.81
C GLY A 119 -3.27 -3.08 -17.41
N LYS A 120 -4.05 -2.71 -16.39
CA LYS A 120 -3.80 -3.11 -14.99
C LYS A 120 -3.82 -4.62 -14.82
N LYS A 121 -4.84 -5.27 -15.38
CA LYS A 121 -4.98 -6.73 -15.32
C LYS A 121 -3.78 -7.42 -15.97
N PHE A 122 -3.42 -7.02 -17.18
CA PHE A 122 -2.28 -7.60 -17.89
C PHE A 122 -0.96 -7.42 -17.14
N VAL A 123 -0.70 -6.22 -16.61
CA VAL A 123 0.50 -5.95 -15.79
C VAL A 123 0.54 -6.84 -14.55
N SER A 124 -0.58 -6.98 -13.85
CA SER A 124 -0.68 -7.85 -12.66
C SER A 124 -0.40 -9.32 -13.00
N GLU A 125 -1.06 -9.86 -14.03
CA GLU A 125 -0.84 -11.24 -14.50
C GLU A 125 0.61 -11.45 -14.95
N ARG A 126 1.22 -10.45 -15.58
CA ARG A 126 2.61 -10.49 -16.02
C ARG A 126 3.55 -10.56 -14.82
N PHE A 127 3.34 -9.72 -13.81
CA PHE A 127 4.13 -9.68 -12.58
C PHE A 127 4.01 -10.99 -11.79
N GLU A 128 2.80 -11.54 -11.66
CA GLU A 128 2.59 -12.85 -11.02
C GLU A 128 3.39 -13.97 -11.72
N LYS A 129 3.54 -13.88 -13.04
CA LYS A 129 4.27 -14.87 -13.84
C LYS A 129 5.79 -14.68 -13.81
N SER A 130 6.31 -13.45 -13.87
CA SER A 130 7.75 -13.19 -13.93
C SER A 130 8.39 -12.92 -12.57
N HIS A 131 7.65 -12.35 -11.62
CA HIS A 131 8.16 -11.75 -10.39
C HIS A 131 9.26 -10.69 -10.65
N VAL A 132 9.19 -10.02 -11.81
CA VAL A 132 10.14 -8.98 -12.23
C VAL A 132 9.39 -7.64 -12.27
N PRO A 133 9.97 -6.53 -11.75
CA PRO A 133 9.39 -5.20 -11.88
C PRO A 133 9.02 -4.88 -13.34
N LEU A 134 7.87 -4.23 -13.54
CA LEU A 134 7.26 -4.06 -14.86
C LEU A 134 8.24 -3.51 -15.90
N PHE A 135 8.93 -2.42 -15.57
CA PHE A 135 9.84 -1.77 -16.50
C PHE A 135 11.01 -2.69 -16.90
N LYS A 136 11.59 -3.39 -15.93
CA LYS A 136 12.65 -4.37 -16.18
C LYS A 136 12.15 -5.53 -17.04
N ASP A 137 10.92 -5.97 -16.83
CA ASP A 137 10.32 -7.04 -17.63
C ASP A 137 10.08 -6.60 -19.08
N MET A 138 9.65 -5.35 -19.32
CA MET A 138 9.55 -4.78 -20.67
C MET A 138 10.91 -4.74 -21.39
N LEU A 139 11.98 -4.40 -20.67
CA LEU A 139 13.34 -4.38 -21.21
C LEU A 139 13.82 -5.78 -21.61
N ASP A 140 13.63 -6.75 -20.72
CA ASP A 140 14.14 -8.12 -20.91
C ASP A 140 13.27 -8.94 -21.86
N ASN A 141 11.94 -8.72 -21.88
CA ASN A 141 10.95 -9.53 -22.60
C ASN A 141 9.97 -8.71 -23.46
N PRO A 142 10.42 -7.82 -24.35
CA PRO A 142 9.53 -6.89 -25.06
C PRO A 142 8.49 -7.58 -25.95
N GLY A 143 8.81 -8.74 -26.52
CA GLY A 143 7.86 -9.54 -27.29
C GLY A 143 6.62 -9.99 -26.51
N ALA A 144 6.71 -10.12 -25.17
CA ALA A 144 5.57 -10.45 -24.32
C ALA A 144 4.58 -9.29 -24.18
N PHE A 145 5.03 -8.05 -24.41
CA PHE A 145 4.24 -6.83 -24.27
C PHE A 145 3.70 -6.32 -25.60
N ARG A 146 4.26 -6.72 -26.74
CA ARG A 146 3.87 -6.21 -28.07
C ARG A 146 2.36 -6.31 -28.34
N GLY A 147 1.76 -5.15 -28.62
CA GLY A 147 0.34 -4.98 -28.87
C GLY A 147 -0.55 -5.20 -27.64
N LYS A 148 0.01 -5.39 -26.44
CA LYS A 148 -0.74 -5.59 -25.21
C LYS A 148 -1.03 -4.26 -24.52
N PRO A 149 -2.23 -4.12 -23.91
CA PRO A 149 -2.51 -2.96 -23.09
C PRO A 149 -1.61 -2.99 -21.85
N VAL A 150 -1.03 -1.85 -21.52
CA VAL A 150 -0.20 -1.64 -20.34
C VAL A 150 -0.72 -0.43 -19.57
N PHE A 151 -0.53 -0.45 -18.25
CA PHE A 151 -0.83 0.67 -17.36
C PHE A 151 0.46 1.09 -16.66
N LEU A 152 0.84 2.37 -16.79
CA LEU A 152 1.99 2.96 -16.11
C LEU A 152 1.56 4.13 -15.23
N ARG A 153 2.34 4.37 -14.16
CA ARG A 153 2.22 5.53 -13.27
C ARG A 153 3.60 6.15 -13.05
N GLY A 154 3.65 7.47 -12.98
CA GLY A 154 4.90 8.19 -12.79
C GLY A 154 4.76 9.66 -13.10
N HIS A 155 5.76 10.23 -13.76
CA HIS A 155 5.83 11.66 -14.09
C HIS A 155 6.35 11.88 -15.51
N THR A 156 5.86 12.94 -16.16
CA THR A 156 6.39 13.37 -17.47
C THR A 156 7.51 14.38 -17.26
N LEU A 157 8.55 14.35 -18.09
CA LEU A 157 9.67 15.30 -18.07
C LEU A 157 9.59 16.34 -19.18
N GLN A 158 9.09 15.91 -20.34
CA GLN A 158 8.99 16.73 -21.54
C GLN A 158 7.78 16.28 -22.32
N VAL A 159 7.02 17.23 -22.88
CA VAL A 159 5.93 16.97 -23.80
C VAL A 159 6.13 17.81 -25.05
N ILE A 160 6.14 17.16 -26.21
CA ILE A 160 6.24 17.82 -27.51
C ILE A 160 5.02 17.48 -28.37
N GLU A 161 4.71 18.36 -29.32
CA GLU A 161 3.67 18.18 -30.33
C GLU A 161 4.34 18.08 -31.70
N TYR A 162 3.87 17.16 -32.54
CA TYR A 162 4.29 17.09 -33.94
C TYR A 162 3.21 16.51 -34.86
N GLU A 163 3.36 16.80 -36.14
CA GLU A 163 2.55 16.21 -37.21
C GLU A 163 3.20 14.87 -37.63
N PRO A 164 2.51 13.74 -37.50
CA PRO A 164 3.07 12.45 -37.90
C PRO A 164 3.03 12.29 -39.43
N LEU A 165 3.63 11.21 -39.94
CA LEU A 165 3.51 10.86 -41.35
C LEU A 165 2.04 10.66 -41.76
N LYS A 166 1.74 10.94 -43.03
CA LYS A 166 0.42 10.68 -43.60
C LYS A 166 0.03 9.21 -43.41
N ASN A 167 -1.17 8.99 -42.90
CA ASN A 167 -1.71 7.68 -42.57
C ASN A 167 -3.20 7.57 -42.96
N ASP A 168 -3.70 6.35 -43.02
CA ASP A 168 -5.07 6.06 -43.45
C ASP A 168 -6.13 6.32 -42.35
N PHE A 169 -5.69 6.63 -41.12
CA PHE A 169 -6.57 6.84 -39.97
C PHE A 169 -6.90 8.31 -39.71
N GLY A 170 -6.36 9.22 -40.52
CA GLY A 170 -6.57 10.66 -40.39
C GLY A 170 -5.98 11.24 -39.10
N ILE A 171 -4.90 10.64 -38.57
CA ILE A 171 -4.17 11.17 -37.42
C ILE A 171 -3.19 12.21 -37.96
N ASP A 172 -3.48 13.49 -37.74
CA ASP A 172 -2.71 14.64 -38.21
C ASP A 172 -1.87 15.29 -37.11
N LYS A 173 -2.15 14.96 -35.85
CA LYS A 173 -1.48 15.51 -34.68
C LYS A 173 -1.26 14.43 -33.63
N VAL A 174 -0.06 14.40 -33.08
CA VAL A 174 0.28 13.56 -31.93
C VAL A 174 1.12 14.36 -30.93
N TYR A 175 1.10 13.88 -29.70
CA TYR A 175 1.93 14.36 -28.62
C TYR A 175 2.86 13.24 -28.19
N GLU A 176 4.08 13.59 -27.81
CA GLU A 176 5.04 12.64 -27.26
C GLU A 176 5.55 13.14 -25.92
N ALA A 177 5.51 12.25 -24.93
CA ALA A 177 6.01 12.52 -23.60
C ALA A 177 7.18 11.60 -23.24
N SER A 178 8.25 12.21 -22.77
CA SER A 178 9.31 11.55 -22.00
C SER A 178 8.77 11.24 -20.61
N PHE A 179 8.58 9.97 -20.29
CA PHE A 179 7.88 9.50 -19.10
C PHE A 179 8.81 8.71 -18.19
N PHE A 180 8.84 9.05 -16.91
CA PHE A 180 9.59 8.34 -15.90
C PHE A 180 8.61 7.55 -15.03
N GLU A 181 8.75 6.23 -15.06
CA GLU A 181 7.96 5.32 -14.23
C GLU A 181 8.68 5.15 -12.87
N GLU A 182 7.91 5.03 -11.78
CA GLU A 182 8.44 5.09 -10.40
C GLU A 182 9.54 4.03 -10.13
N ASP A 183 9.44 2.86 -10.75
CA ASP A 183 10.37 1.73 -10.60
C ASP A 183 11.38 1.60 -11.77
N ALA A 184 11.45 2.58 -12.68
CA ALA A 184 12.24 2.47 -13.91
C ALA A 184 13.78 2.52 -13.73
N GLN A 185 14.28 2.67 -12.49
CA GLN A 185 15.72 2.76 -12.16
C GLN A 185 16.48 3.80 -13.00
N GLY A 186 15.84 4.92 -13.35
CA GLY A 186 16.46 5.97 -14.16
C GLY A 186 16.14 5.92 -15.66
N ASN A 187 15.47 4.87 -16.14
CA ASN A 187 15.13 4.73 -17.55
C ASN A 187 13.81 5.44 -17.90
N LEU A 188 13.72 5.95 -19.12
CA LEU A 188 12.52 6.58 -19.63
C LEU A 188 11.67 5.61 -20.44
N ALA A 189 10.36 5.79 -20.39
CA ALA A 189 9.45 5.35 -21.43
C ALA A 189 9.11 6.54 -22.33
N THR A 190 8.78 6.25 -23.58
CA THR A 190 8.24 7.26 -24.50
C THR A 190 6.79 6.94 -24.79
N ILE A 191 5.94 7.90 -24.46
CA ILE A 191 4.50 7.78 -24.59
C ILE A 191 4.05 8.68 -25.71
N VAL A 192 3.48 8.11 -26.77
CA VAL A 192 2.77 8.87 -27.79
C VAL A 192 1.28 8.82 -27.50
N PHE A 193 0.62 9.98 -27.56
CA PHE A 193 -0.81 10.09 -27.32
C PHE A 193 -1.48 11.10 -28.25
N LEU A 194 -2.80 10.97 -28.40
CA LEU A 194 -3.59 11.72 -29.39
C LEU A 194 -4.25 12.97 -28.80
N GLU A 195 -4.67 12.88 -27.54
CA GLU A 195 -5.43 13.91 -26.84
C GLU A 195 -4.60 14.44 -25.66
N LYS A 196 -4.20 15.71 -25.71
CA LYS A 196 -3.49 16.37 -24.62
C LYS A 196 -4.47 16.83 -23.55
N PRO A 197 -4.30 16.43 -22.28
CA PRO A 197 -5.07 17.00 -21.18
C PRO A 197 -4.94 18.53 -21.12
N GLU A 198 -5.99 19.21 -20.70
CA GLU A 198 -5.99 20.68 -20.60
C GLU A 198 -4.92 21.18 -19.63
N ASN A 199 -4.71 20.45 -18.55
CA ASN A 199 -3.74 20.76 -17.49
C ASN A 199 -2.31 20.25 -17.76
N LEU A 200 -2.02 19.77 -18.99
CA LEU A 200 -0.67 19.39 -19.40
C LEU A 200 -0.06 20.48 -20.29
N GLU A 201 1.01 21.11 -19.84
CA GLU A 201 1.75 22.11 -20.62
C GLU A 201 2.72 21.42 -21.60
N LEU A 202 3.00 22.08 -22.72
CA LEU A 202 4.04 21.64 -23.66
C LEU A 202 5.41 22.19 -23.22
N GLY A 203 6.48 21.45 -23.55
CA GLY A 203 7.86 21.80 -23.19
C GLY A 203 8.44 20.90 -22.11
N THR A 204 9.51 21.37 -21.46
CA THR A 204 10.30 20.60 -20.48
C THR A 204 9.84 20.90 -19.05
N GLN A 205 8.59 20.56 -18.73
CA GLN A 205 8.03 20.70 -17.39
C GLN A 205 7.77 19.33 -16.78
N THR A 206 8.30 19.11 -15.57
CA THR A 206 7.99 17.90 -14.81
C THR A 206 6.58 17.97 -14.25
N VAL A 207 5.75 16.97 -14.56
CA VAL A 207 4.39 16.83 -14.01
C VAL A 207 4.27 15.48 -13.32
N ASP A 208 4.00 15.50 -12.02
CA ASP A 208 3.85 14.31 -11.19
C ASP A 208 2.43 13.73 -11.21
N GLY A 209 2.30 12.47 -10.76
CA GLY A 209 1.00 11.81 -10.63
C GLY A 209 0.34 11.51 -11.97
N VAL A 210 1.12 11.39 -13.03
CA VAL A 210 0.64 11.04 -14.36
C VAL A 210 0.47 9.54 -14.43
N SER A 211 -0.66 9.11 -14.97
CA SER A 211 -0.92 7.72 -15.31
C SER A 211 -1.33 7.60 -16.77
N VAL A 212 -0.96 6.49 -17.39
CA VAL A 212 -1.26 6.23 -18.80
C VAL A 212 -1.72 4.80 -18.99
N SER A 213 -2.71 4.64 -19.85
CA SER A 213 -3.15 3.35 -20.37
C SER A 213 -2.98 3.37 -21.88
N GLY A 214 -2.18 2.45 -22.41
CA GLY A 214 -1.85 2.41 -23.83
C GLY A 214 -1.40 1.03 -24.27
N TYR A 215 -1.04 0.89 -25.54
CA TYR A 215 -0.50 -0.34 -26.10
C TYR A 215 1.01 -0.23 -26.23
N PHE A 216 1.73 -1.26 -25.80
CA PHE A 216 3.18 -1.34 -26.00
C PHE A 216 3.48 -1.73 -27.46
N LEU A 217 4.28 -0.92 -28.16
CA LEU A 217 4.70 -1.20 -29.54
C LEU A 217 5.99 -2.03 -29.57
N LYS A 218 7.08 -1.46 -29.05
CA LYS A 218 8.44 -2.01 -29.11
C LYS A 218 9.34 -1.36 -28.08
N MET A 219 10.50 -1.97 -27.86
CA MET A 219 11.66 -1.24 -27.32
C MET A 219 12.30 -0.44 -28.45
N TYR A 220 12.32 0.89 -28.34
CA TYR A 220 12.90 1.75 -29.36
C TYR A 220 14.24 2.35 -28.91
N HIS A 221 15.11 2.61 -29.88
CA HIS A 221 16.37 3.31 -29.66
C HIS A 221 16.22 4.82 -29.91
N TYR A 222 16.76 5.62 -28.99
CA TYR A 222 16.90 7.06 -29.16
C TYR A 222 18.32 7.51 -28.85
N ASP A 223 18.71 8.62 -29.46
CA ASP A 223 19.97 9.28 -29.16
C ASP A 223 19.67 10.33 -28.09
N ALA A 224 20.28 10.19 -26.91
CA ALA A 224 20.24 11.23 -25.89
C ALA A 224 21.34 12.27 -26.14
N GLU A 225 21.28 13.39 -25.43
CA GLU A 225 22.28 14.47 -25.52
C GLU A 225 23.69 14.02 -25.11
N ASP A 226 23.80 12.93 -24.34
CA ASP A 226 25.07 12.34 -23.91
C ASP A 226 25.80 11.54 -25.01
N ALA A 227 25.31 11.57 -26.25
CA ALA A 227 25.80 10.82 -27.41
C ALA A 227 25.77 9.28 -27.25
N HIS A 228 25.06 8.77 -26.25
CA HIS A 228 24.80 7.34 -26.11
C HIS A 228 23.43 6.98 -26.67
N THR A 229 23.33 5.79 -27.23
CA THR A 229 22.04 5.22 -27.64
C THR A 229 21.37 4.58 -26.43
N HIS A 230 20.24 5.15 -26.03
CA HIS A 230 19.41 4.64 -24.95
C HIS A 230 18.26 3.81 -25.53
N LYS A 231 17.63 3.03 -24.66
CA LYS A 231 16.47 2.21 -24.99
C LYS A 231 15.31 2.60 -24.11
N ALA A 232 14.13 2.70 -24.70
CA ALA A 232 12.92 3.02 -23.96
C ALA A 232 11.73 2.19 -24.46
N PRO A 233 10.81 1.78 -23.58
CA PRO A 233 9.49 1.31 -23.98
C PRO A 233 8.78 2.37 -24.81
N TYR A 234 8.23 1.99 -25.96
CA TYR A 234 7.43 2.88 -26.80
C TYR A 234 5.96 2.51 -26.68
N ILE A 235 5.15 3.40 -26.08
CA ILE A 235 3.76 3.14 -25.72
C ILE A 235 2.84 4.11 -26.44
N LEU A 236 1.77 3.58 -27.01
CA LEU A 236 0.80 4.30 -27.82
C LEU A 236 -0.52 4.38 -27.07
N ALA A 237 -0.95 5.58 -26.71
CA ALA A 237 -2.10 5.83 -25.87
C ALA A 237 -3.08 6.81 -26.54
N ARG A 238 -4.27 6.94 -25.94
CA ARG A 238 -5.22 7.98 -26.34
C ARG A 238 -4.91 9.31 -25.67
N THR A 239 -4.82 9.30 -24.34
CA THR A 239 -4.61 10.47 -23.49
C THR A 239 -3.79 10.06 -22.27
N LEU A 240 -3.26 11.06 -21.57
CA LEU A 240 -2.70 10.92 -20.23
C LEU A 240 -3.76 11.27 -19.17
N HIS A 241 -3.64 10.69 -17.98
CA HIS A 241 -4.46 11.03 -16.82
C HIS A 241 -3.58 11.62 -15.73
N ILE A 242 -3.74 12.91 -15.46
CA ILE A 242 -3.01 13.60 -14.40
C ILE A 242 -3.86 13.53 -13.13
N ALA A 243 -3.34 12.88 -12.09
CA ALA A 243 -3.99 12.90 -10.79
C ALA A 243 -4.12 14.35 -10.33
N THR A 244 -5.34 14.78 -10.03
CA THR A 244 -5.51 16.02 -9.29
C THR A 244 -4.79 15.83 -7.96
N PRO A 245 -3.90 16.75 -7.53
CA PRO A 245 -3.24 16.60 -6.25
C PRO A 245 -4.34 16.47 -5.20
N THR A 246 -4.48 15.27 -4.63
CA THR A 246 -5.40 15.04 -3.54
C THR A 246 -4.87 15.93 -2.45
N LYS A 247 -5.57 17.05 -2.20
CA LYS A 247 -5.23 17.95 -1.09
C LYS A 247 -5.09 17.03 0.11
N PRO A 248 -3.90 16.90 0.72
CA PRO A 248 -3.68 15.89 1.75
C PRO A 248 -4.80 16.07 2.74
N ASP A 249 -5.65 15.04 2.88
CA ASP A 249 -6.85 15.11 3.71
C ASP A 249 -6.37 15.63 5.05
N ALA A 250 -6.68 16.90 5.34
CA ALA A 250 -6.00 17.64 6.39
C ALA A 250 -6.29 16.90 7.69
N GLY A 251 -5.33 16.06 8.13
CA GLY A 251 -5.54 14.85 8.92
C GLY A 251 -6.81 14.94 9.74
N GLY A 252 -7.93 14.52 9.13
CA GLY A 252 -9.23 14.70 9.75
C GLY A 252 -9.17 13.91 11.04
N PHE A 253 -9.17 14.61 12.18
CA PHE A 253 -9.08 13.98 13.48
C PHE A 253 -10.18 12.93 13.51
N ASN A 254 -9.81 11.65 13.44
CA ASN A 254 -10.77 10.58 13.29
C ASN A 254 -11.57 10.57 14.59
N VAL A 255 -12.76 11.18 14.55
CA VAL A 255 -13.58 11.44 15.73
C VAL A 255 -13.83 10.14 16.49
N LEU A 256 -13.96 9.02 15.76
CA LEU A 256 -14.10 7.70 16.33
C LEU A 256 -12.83 7.26 17.07
N GLY A 257 -11.64 7.45 16.47
CA GLY A 257 -10.36 7.21 17.13
C GLY A 257 -10.17 8.07 18.39
N GLY A 258 -10.58 9.34 18.34
CA GLY A 258 -10.60 10.23 19.49
C GLY A 258 -11.54 9.77 20.61
N ILE A 259 -12.74 9.29 20.26
CA ILE A 259 -13.72 8.75 21.23
C ILE A 259 -13.16 7.48 21.88
N VAL A 260 -12.60 6.55 21.10
CA VAL A 260 -12.01 5.31 21.63
C VAL A 260 -10.86 5.63 22.59
N PHE A 261 -9.96 6.53 22.20
CA PHE A 261 -8.87 6.98 23.08
C PHE A 261 -9.41 7.63 24.37
N GLY A 262 -10.45 8.46 24.26
CA GLY A 262 -11.11 9.09 25.41
C GLY A 262 -11.74 8.08 26.38
N ILE A 263 -12.42 7.05 25.85
CA ILE A 263 -13.02 5.97 26.66
C ILE A 263 -11.92 5.17 27.38
N VAL A 264 -10.86 4.80 26.67
CA VAL A 264 -9.73 4.06 27.27
C VAL A 264 -9.08 4.88 28.39
N ALA A 265 -8.85 6.18 28.17
CA ALA A 265 -8.29 7.07 29.18
C ALA A 265 -9.22 7.20 30.41
N LEU A 266 -10.53 7.30 30.21
CA LEU A 266 -11.52 7.33 31.30
C LEU A 266 -11.53 6.03 32.12
N ILE A 267 -11.44 4.88 31.47
CA ILE A 267 -11.37 3.58 32.15
C ILE A 267 -10.08 3.50 32.98
N LEU A 268 -8.93 3.88 32.43
CA LEU A 268 -7.67 3.88 33.17
C LEU A 268 -7.71 4.81 34.39
N LEU A 269 -8.28 6.01 34.25
CA LEU A 269 -8.48 6.94 35.37
C LEU A 269 -9.39 6.34 36.45
N ALA A 270 -10.49 5.67 36.06
CA ALA A 270 -11.38 5.01 37.00
C ALA A 270 -10.67 3.88 37.78
N VAL A 271 -9.82 3.10 37.10
CA VAL A 271 -9.03 2.03 37.73
C VAL A 271 -8.03 2.60 38.75
N VAL A 272 -7.28 3.63 38.38
CA VAL A 272 -6.34 4.31 39.29
C VAL A 272 -7.07 4.89 40.49
N TYR A 273 -8.23 5.50 40.29
CA TYR A 273 -9.07 6.05 41.37
C TYR A 273 -9.52 4.98 42.37
N VAL A 274 -10.02 3.84 41.88
CA VAL A 274 -10.44 2.72 42.75
C VAL A 274 -9.26 2.17 43.55
N GLN A 275 -8.11 1.94 42.92
CA GLN A 275 -6.91 1.46 43.60
C GLN A 275 -6.43 2.43 44.68
N TRP A 276 -6.44 3.74 44.39
CA TRP A 276 -6.07 4.77 45.35
C TRP A 276 -7.03 4.80 46.55
N ARG A 277 -8.33 4.63 46.33
CA ARG A 277 -9.34 4.57 47.39
C ARG A 277 -9.15 3.37 48.31
N GLU A 278 -8.86 2.19 47.75
CA GLU A 278 -8.56 1.00 48.55
C GLU A 278 -7.28 1.16 49.38
N GLN A 279 -6.25 1.79 48.81
CA GLN A 279 -5.03 2.10 49.57
C GLN A 279 -5.30 3.03 50.76
N GLN A 280 -6.15 4.05 50.58
CA GLN A 280 -6.53 4.93 51.69
C GLN A 280 -7.27 4.16 52.80
N GLN A 281 -8.21 3.29 52.45
CA GLN A 281 -8.90 2.47 53.44
C GLN A 281 -7.96 1.53 54.20
N ARG A 282 -6.98 0.92 53.51
CA ARG A 282 -5.96 0.09 54.16
C ARG A 282 -5.10 0.89 55.14
N ARG A 283 -4.76 2.14 54.80
CA ARG A 283 -4.01 3.04 55.69
C ARG A 283 -4.82 3.38 56.94
N GLU A 284 -6.11 3.63 56.80
CA GLU A 284 -7.01 3.89 57.94
C GLU A 284 -7.17 2.65 58.83
N GLN A 285 -7.37 1.47 58.25
CA GLN A 285 -7.43 0.21 59.00
C GLN A 285 -6.12 -0.11 59.71
N GLN A 286 -4.97 0.15 59.08
CA GLN A 286 -3.66 -0.02 59.73
C GLN A 286 -3.47 0.95 60.90
N LYS A 287 -3.95 2.20 60.79
CA LYS A 287 -3.93 3.14 61.91
C LYS A 287 -4.87 2.72 63.05
N ALA A 288 -6.04 2.17 62.72
CA ALA A 288 -7.00 1.67 63.70
C ALA A 288 -6.50 0.41 64.43
N ASN A 289 -5.80 -0.47 63.72
CA ASN A 289 -5.22 -1.71 64.26
C ASN A 289 -3.80 -1.55 64.80
N ALA A 290 -3.16 -0.39 64.63
CA ALA A 290 -1.84 -0.14 65.20
C ALA A 290 -1.95 -0.28 66.72
N PRO A 291 -1.17 -1.16 67.36
CA PRO A 291 -1.21 -1.32 68.80
C PRO A 291 -0.97 0.04 69.42
N ARG A 292 -1.91 0.49 70.28
CA ARG A 292 -1.70 1.69 71.08
C ARG A 292 -0.39 1.47 71.82
N LYS A 293 0.63 2.26 71.50
CA LYS A 293 1.79 2.41 72.38
C LYS A 293 1.22 2.91 73.70
N VAL A 294 1.13 2.01 74.67
CA VAL A 294 0.86 2.38 76.05
C VAL A 294 2.16 3.01 76.51
N ASP A 295 2.25 4.32 76.36
CA ASP A 295 3.36 5.10 76.87
C ASP A 295 3.41 4.86 78.39
N GLY A 296 4.43 4.13 78.86
CA GLY A 296 4.79 4.10 80.28
C GLY A 296 4.72 2.77 81.03
N ILE A 297 4.83 1.60 80.39
CA ILE A 297 5.26 0.39 81.11
C ILE A 297 6.40 -0.26 80.34
N GLU A 298 7.62 0.14 80.69
CA GLU A 298 8.82 -0.64 80.45
C GLU A 298 8.73 -1.89 81.34
N VAL A 299 8.11 -2.96 80.83
CA VAL A 299 8.19 -4.28 81.46
C VAL A 299 9.62 -4.76 81.25
N SER A 300 10.49 -4.47 82.20
CA SER A 300 11.75 -5.17 82.36
C SER A 300 11.42 -6.65 82.58
N ASP A 301 11.61 -7.48 81.55
CA ASP A 301 11.50 -8.93 81.70
C ASP A 301 12.48 -9.38 82.80
N PRO A 302 12.00 -9.94 83.93
CA PRO A 302 12.88 -10.45 84.96
C PRO A 302 13.52 -11.74 84.45
N PHE A 303 14.82 -11.65 84.18
CA PHE A 303 15.83 -12.63 84.58
C PHE A 303 15.27 -14.05 84.86
N HIS A 304 15.29 -14.93 83.84
CA HIS A 304 15.28 -16.37 84.08
C HIS A 304 16.63 -16.97 83.68
N SER A 305 17.44 -17.10 84.72
CA SER A 305 18.61 -17.96 84.86
C SER A 305 18.35 -19.38 84.36
N GLY A 306 19.35 -19.94 83.66
CA GLY A 306 19.43 -21.38 83.35
C GLY A 306 19.44 -22.26 84.61
N PRO A 307 19.30 -23.59 84.43
CA PRO A 307 20.46 -24.49 84.39
C PRO A 307 20.33 -25.47 83.20
N GLY A 308 21.38 -26.04 82.61
CA GLY A 308 22.48 -26.76 83.25
C GLY A 308 22.13 -28.26 83.32
N GLY A 309 22.88 -29.09 82.58
CA GLY A 309 22.89 -30.55 82.70
C GLY A 309 21.88 -31.28 81.78
N THR A 310 22.17 -32.43 81.18
CA THR A 310 23.24 -33.42 81.33
C THR A 310 23.11 -34.43 80.17
N ALA A 311 24.26 -34.96 79.75
CA ALA A 311 24.50 -36.26 79.10
C ALA A 311 23.93 -36.52 77.69
#